data_AF-A0A285QB73-F1
#
_entry.id   AF-A0A285QB73-F1
#
_cell.length_a   1.000
_cell.length_b   1.000
_cell.length_c   1.000
_cell.angle_alpha   90.00
_cell.angle_beta   90.00
_cell.angle_gamma   90.00
#
_symmetry.space_group_name_H-M   'P 1'
#
loop_
_entity.id
_entity.type
_entity.pdbx_description
1 polymer ?
#
loop_
_entity_poly.entity_id
_entity_poly.type
_entity_poly.pdbx_seq_one_letter_code
_entity_poly.pdbx_strand_id
1 'polypeptide(L)'
;MAKFLSWAYEMSYVPRHLSLIVPLAPSKEEPMNRIARIAAGAAGATALLAAPVPAFAATQTAATTTVTTCGWSGLQAGLSTKVCADVTGDSVVLYGQIGLAGPPSPGTPWPPAPQELFTRLSADVAGGGSLGAVSGRAVFTVSTVRVDGVTATVPCGSTVHASFSVESYWRGPAPVTVDVPVVC
;
A
#
# COMPACT_ATOMS: atom_id res chain seq x y z
N MET A 1 -0.75 -19.92 -52.07
CA MET A 1 -1.41 -21.05 -51.38
C MET A 1 -1.41 -20.70 -49.89
N ALA A 2 -2.45 -20.00 -49.43
CA ALA A 2 -3.49 -20.47 -48.49
C ALA A 2 -2.95 -20.58 -47.04
N LYS A 3 -3.54 -20.01 -45.98
CA LYS A 3 -4.95 -19.70 -45.72
C LYS A 3 -5.04 -18.66 -44.56
N PHE A 4 -5.96 -17.71 -44.73
CA PHE A 4 -6.52 -16.82 -43.71
C PHE A 4 -7.12 -17.61 -42.52
N LEU A 5 -6.94 -17.11 -41.30
CA LEU A 5 -7.86 -17.35 -40.17
C LEU A 5 -8.14 -16.04 -39.46
N SER A 6 -9.24 -15.43 -39.92
CA SER A 6 -10.05 -14.42 -39.25
C SER A 6 -10.88 -15.09 -38.18
N TRP A 7 -10.84 -14.61 -36.94
CA TRP A 7 -11.93 -14.75 -35.98
C TRP A 7 -12.15 -13.41 -35.28
N ALA A 8 -13.15 -12.69 -35.77
CA ALA A 8 -13.89 -11.68 -35.02
C ALA A 8 -14.86 -12.41 -34.08
N TYR A 9 -15.00 -11.94 -32.84
CA TYR A 9 -16.18 -12.20 -32.04
C TYR A 9 -16.62 -10.92 -31.37
N GLU A 10 -17.93 -10.71 -31.46
CA GLU A 10 -18.67 -9.47 -31.34
C GLU A 10 -19.44 -9.45 -30.01
N MET A 11 -19.94 -8.27 -29.66
CA MET A 11 -21.05 -8.00 -28.71
C MET A 11 -20.81 -8.14 -27.19
N SER A 12 -20.72 -6.99 -26.51
CA SER A 12 -21.92 -6.42 -25.87
C SER A 12 -21.66 -5.03 -25.31
N TYR A 13 -22.33 -4.08 -25.95
CA TYR A 13 -22.45 -2.68 -25.61
C TYR A 13 -23.59 -2.54 -24.57
N VAL A 14 -23.33 -1.98 -23.40
CA VAL A 14 -24.39 -1.50 -22.49
C VAL A 14 -24.11 -0.04 -22.16
N PRO A 15 -24.93 0.90 -22.66
CA PRO A 15 -24.88 2.29 -22.22
C PRO A 15 -25.76 2.44 -20.97
N ARG A 16 -25.22 3.00 -19.88
CA ARG A 16 -26.04 3.53 -18.79
C ARG A 16 -25.79 5.02 -18.60
N HIS A 17 -26.76 5.77 -19.13
CA HIS A 17 -27.32 7.00 -18.61
C HIS A 17 -26.42 7.90 -17.77
N LEU A 18 -25.84 8.86 -18.49
CA LEU A 18 -25.82 10.29 -18.15
C LEU A 18 -26.98 10.68 -17.21
N SER A 19 -26.67 11.15 -16.01
CA SER A 19 -27.48 12.15 -15.33
C SER A 19 -26.60 13.37 -15.09
N LEU A 20 -27.01 14.40 -15.80
CA LEU A 20 -26.40 15.70 -15.97
C LEU A 20 -26.86 16.57 -14.80
N ILE A 21 -25.94 17.01 -13.94
CA ILE A 21 -26.18 18.15 -13.05
C ILE A 21 -24.96 19.07 -13.19
N VAL A 22 -25.20 20.23 -13.78
CA VAL A 22 -24.28 21.35 -14.01
C VAL A 22 -25.09 22.61 -13.60
N PRO A 23 -24.48 23.76 -13.26
CA PRO A 23 -23.60 24.07 -12.14
C PRO A 23 -24.15 25.28 -11.32
N LEU A 24 -23.55 25.63 -10.19
CA LEU A 24 -23.53 27.03 -9.72
C LEU A 24 -22.21 27.33 -9.02
N ALA A 25 -21.38 28.14 -9.65
CA ALA A 25 -20.24 28.85 -9.06
C ALA A 25 -20.71 30.27 -8.66
N PRO A 26 -19.85 31.21 -8.21
CA PRO A 26 -18.58 31.13 -7.47
C PRO A 26 -18.57 32.06 -6.24
N SER A 27 -17.61 31.92 -5.31
CA SER A 27 -17.08 33.02 -4.44
C SER A 27 -15.85 32.47 -3.71
N LYS A 28 -14.63 32.72 -4.18
CA LYS A 28 -13.79 33.91 -3.89
C LYS A 28 -13.32 33.97 -2.42
N GLU A 29 -12.04 33.61 -2.27
CA GLU A 29 -10.99 34.10 -1.36
C GLU A 29 -11.22 34.29 0.16
N GLU A 30 -10.34 33.60 0.92
CA GLU A 30 -9.68 34.03 2.18
C GLU A 30 -10.42 33.89 3.54
N PRO A 31 -9.72 33.97 4.70
CA PRO A 31 -9.10 32.85 5.41
C PRO A 31 -9.71 32.57 6.80
N MET A 32 -9.27 31.47 7.41
CA MET A 32 -9.08 31.31 8.87
C MET A 32 -10.33 31.10 9.78
N ASN A 33 -10.23 30.02 10.56
CA ASN A 33 -10.87 29.80 11.86
C ASN A 33 -12.41 29.72 11.93
N ARG A 34 -12.93 28.49 11.90
CA ARG A 34 -14.23 28.14 12.49
C ARG A 34 -14.12 26.95 13.43
N ILE A 35 -13.37 27.13 14.53
CA ILE A 35 -13.71 26.44 15.77
C ILE A 35 -14.98 27.11 16.30
N ALA A 36 -16.15 26.49 16.14
CA ALA A 36 -17.32 26.69 17.03
C ALA A 36 -18.59 25.96 16.55
N ARG A 37 -19.12 25.13 17.48
CA ARG A 37 -20.55 24.85 17.75
C ARG A 37 -21.19 23.86 16.77
N ILE A 38 -21.96 22.86 17.18
CA ILE A 38 -23.15 22.83 18.08
C ILE A 38 -23.21 21.42 18.70
N ALA A 39 -23.02 21.21 20.01
CA ALA A 39 -23.97 21.33 21.12
C ALA A 39 -25.04 20.21 21.21
N ALA A 40 -24.86 19.38 22.23
CA ALA A 40 -25.83 18.74 23.15
C ALA A 40 -27.26 18.41 22.66
N GLY A 41 -27.57 17.11 22.67
CA GLY A 41 -28.93 16.60 22.87
C GLY A 41 -28.92 15.62 24.05
N ALA A 42 -29.47 16.05 25.19
CA ALA A 42 -29.67 15.22 26.38
C ALA A 42 -31.18 15.14 26.71
N ALA A 43 -31.53 14.07 27.43
CA ALA A 43 -32.85 13.71 27.97
C ALA A 43 -33.85 13.17 26.92
N GLY A 44 -34.56 12.06 27.12
CA GLY A 44 -34.85 11.29 28.32
C GLY A 44 -36.33 10.93 28.28
N ALA A 45 -36.68 9.65 28.24
CA ALA A 45 -38.03 9.18 28.49
C ALA A 45 -37.99 7.71 28.92
N THR A 46 -38.06 7.49 30.24
CA THR A 46 -38.36 6.20 30.85
C THR A 46 -39.86 5.94 30.80
N ALA A 47 -40.22 4.68 30.49
CA ALA A 47 -41.21 3.86 31.20
C ALA A 47 -42.34 3.24 30.33
N LEU A 48 -42.32 1.89 30.35
CA LEU A 48 -43.41 0.93 30.14
C LEU A 48 -44.02 0.80 28.73
N LEU A 49 -43.64 -0.28 28.02
CA LEU A 49 -44.54 -1.39 27.71
C LEU A 49 -43.68 -2.62 27.36
N ALA A 50 -43.98 -3.74 28.00
CA ALA A 50 -43.28 -5.01 27.84
C ALA A 50 -43.38 -5.52 26.40
N ALA A 51 -42.30 -5.38 25.65
CA ALA A 51 -42.02 -6.19 24.47
C ALA A 51 -40.56 -6.63 24.58
N PRO A 52 -40.22 -7.90 24.32
CA PRO A 52 -38.84 -8.33 24.25
C PRO A 52 -38.20 -7.64 23.04
N VAL A 53 -37.59 -6.47 23.27
CA VAL A 53 -36.74 -5.81 22.28
C VAL A 53 -35.52 -6.70 22.12
N PRO A 54 -35.21 -7.22 20.91
CA PRO A 54 -33.97 -7.94 20.72
C PRO A 54 -32.84 -6.98 21.07
N ALA A 55 -32.04 -7.35 22.08
CA ALA A 55 -30.79 -6.67 22.36
C ALA A 55 -29.94 -6.80 21.10
N PHE A 56 -29.86 -5.72 20.32
CA PHE A 56 -28.82 -5.59 19.32
C PHE A 56 -27.52 -5.54 20.10
N ALA A 57 -26.85 -6.70 20.19
CA ALA A 57 -25.46 -6.76 20.56
C ALA A 57 -24.76 -5.71 19.70
N ALA A 58 -24.16 -4.70 20.33
CA ALA A 58 -23.22 -3.85 19.65
C ALA A 58 -22.14 -4.81 19.12
N THR A 59 -22.17 -5.08 17.83
CA THR A 59 -21.15 -5.87 17.17
C THR A 59 -19.87 -5.09 17.36
N GLN A 60 -19.06 -5.49 18.33
CA GLN A 60 -17.73 -4.96 18.50
C GLN A 60 -16.97 -5.41 17.26
N THR A 61 -16.82 -4.51 16.30
CA THR A 61 -15.92 -4.72 15.16
C THR A 61 -14.57 -5.06 15.77
N ALA A 62 -14.17 -6.32 15.66
CA ALA A 62 -12.85 -6.75 16.11
C ALA A 62 -11.84 -5.84 15.41
N ALA A 63 -10.98 -5.19 16.18
CA ALA A 63 -9.91 -4.38 15.62
C ALA A 63 -9.05 -5.31 14.76
N THR A 64 -9.03 -5.10 13.45
CA THR A 64 -8.16 -5.87 12.57
C THR A 64 -6.73 -5.46 12.89
N THR A 65 -5.97 -6.38 13.50
CA THR A 65 -4.57 -6.14 13.84
C THR A 65 -3.71 -6.25 12.58
N THR A 66 -2.93 -5.20 12.31
CA THR A 66 -1.91 -5.25 11.26
C THR A 66 -0.62 -5.86 11.82
N VAL A 67 -0.12 -6.90 11.15
CA VAL A 67 1.18 -7.53 11.47
C VAL A 67 2.20 -7.10 10.43
N THR A 68 3.25 -6.41 10.87
CA THR A 68 4.38 -6.02 10.01
C THR A 68 5.50 -7.04 10.12
N THR A 69 5.87 -7.63 8.99
CA THR A 69 7.01 -8.56 8.88
C THR A 69 8.03 -7.98 7.91
N CYS A 70 9.27 -7.82 8.36
CA CYS A 70 10.37 -7.35 7.51
C CYS A 70 11.42 -8.46 7.31
N GLY A 71 11.91 -8.56 6.09
CA GLY A 71 13.05 -9.41 5.75
C GLY A 71 14.36 -8.87 6.30
N TRP A 72 15.41 -9.67 6.13
CA TRP A 72 16.75 -9.26 6.51
C TRP A 72 17.21 -8.07 5.69
N SER A 73 17.88 -7.10 6.33
CA SER A 73 18.47 -5.97 5.62
C SER A 73 19.74 -6.38 4.87
N GLY A 74 19.77 -6.13 3.57
CA GLY A 74 20.95 -6.33 2.71
C GLY A 74 21.65 -5.01 2.39
N LEU A 75 22.89 -5.12 1.89
CA LEU A 75 23.62 -3.98 1.33
C LEU A 75 23.44 -3.96 -0.19
N GLN A 76 22.71 -2.97 -0.69
CA GLN A 76 22.49 -2.74 -2.12
C GLN A 76 22.89 -1.31 -2.45
N ALA A 77 23.70 -1.12 -3.51
CA ALA A 77 24.17 0.21 -3.91
C ALA A 77 24.89 1.03 -2.80
N GLY A 78 25.42 0.38 -1.75
CA GLY A 78 26.03 1.05 -0.59
C GLY A 78 25.03 1.52 0.48
N LEU A 79 23.76 1.12 0.34
CA LEU A 79 22.64 1.47 1.22
C LEU A 79 22.11 0.22 1.92
N SER A 80 21.55 0.41 3.12
CA SER A 80 20.79 -0.64 3.80
C SER A 80 19.43 -0.74 3.15
N THR A 81 19.10 -1.90 2.62
CA THR A 81 17.81 -2.14 1.98
C THR A 81 17.12 -3.33 2.61
N LYS A 82 15.81 -3.23 2.79
CA LYS A 82 14.99 -4.32 3.28
C LYS A 82 13.62 -4.27 2.62
N VAL A 83 12.93 -5.40 2.62
CA VAL A 83 11.54 -5.51 2.18
C VAL A 83 10.67 -5.82 3.39
N CYS A 84 9.50 -5.21 3.47
CA CYS A 84 8.55 -5.40 4.54
C CYS A 84 7.15 -5.62 3.97
N ALA A 85 6.33 -6.36 4.71
CA ALA A 85 4.94 -6.60 4.43
C ALA A 85 4.10 -6.22 5.65
N ASP A 86 3.03 -5.46 5.43
CA ASP A 86 1.98 -5.21 6.41
C ASP A 86 0.79 -6.11 6.04
N VAL A 87 0.46 -7.06 6.92
CA VAL A 87 -0.64 -8.01 6.75
C VAL A 87 -1.79 -7.61 7.65
N THR A 88 -2.98 -7.37 7.09
CA THR A 88 -4.19 -6.99 7.81
C THR A 88 -5.33 -7.90 7.38
N GLY A 89 -5.60 -8.95 8.16
CA GLY A 89 -6.49 -10.04 7.72
C GLY A 89 -5.93 -10.74 6.49
N ASP A 90 -6.70 -10.75 5.41
CA ASP A 90 -6.36 -11.30 4.08
C ASP A 90 -5.66 -10.29 3.15
N SER A 91 -5.51 -9.03 3.59
CA SER A 91 -4.86 -7.97 2.80
C SER A 91 -3.38 -7.86 3.13
N VAL A 92 -2.54 -7.83 2.10
CA VAL A 92 -1.08 -7.70 2.21
C VAL A 92 -0.60 -6.47 1.45
N VAL A 93 0.14 -5.61 2.14
CA VAL A 93 0.79 -4.42 1.57
C VAL A 93 2.30 -4.60 1.67
N LEU A 94 2.97 -4.59 0.52
CA LEU A 94 4.41 -4.79 0.41
C LEU A 94 5.11 -3.49 0.04
N TYR A 95 6.22 -3.24 0.71
CA TYR A 95 7.06 -2.07 0.46
C TYR A 95 8.54 -2.36 0.70
N GLY A 96 9.39 -1.70 -0.09
CA GLY A 96 10.82 -1.63 0.14
C GLY A 96 11.18 -0.45 1.04
N GLN A 97 12.24 -0.59 1.84
CA GLN A 97 12.87 0.51 2.55
C GLN A 97 14.35 0.60 2.18
N ILE A 98 14.82 1.83 2.01
CA ILE A 98 16.20 2.17 1.66
C ILE A 98 16.70 3.17 2.69
N GLY A 99 17.82 2.86 3.34
CA GLY A 99 18.43 3.68 4.38
C GLY A 99 19.94 3.69 4.31
N LEU A 100 20.57 4.44 5.22
CA LEU A 100 22.02 4.42 5.35
C LEU A 100 22.49 3.06 5.85
N ALA A 101 23.57 2.55 5.23
CA ALA A 101 24.22 1.30 5.63
C ALA A 101 25.01 1.40 6.95
N GLY A 102 25.21 2.62 7.47
CA GLY A 102 25.99 2.89 8.67
C GLY A 102 26.25 4.39 8.85
N PRO A 103 26.96 4.79 9.91
CA PRO A 103 27.35 6.19 10.10
C PRO A 103 28.25 6.66 8.96
N PRO A 104 28.15 7.93 8.52
CA PRO A 104 29.03 8.47 7.51
C PRO A 104 30.49 8.47 8.01
N SER A 105 31.43 8.20 7.11
CA SER A 105 32.85 8.22 7.45
C SER A 105 33.28 9.64 7.90
N PRO A 106 34.14 9.75 8.93
CA PRO A 106 34.65 11.04 9.37
C PRO A 106 35.41 11.75 8.23
N GLY A 107 35.14 13.04 8.03
CA GLY A 107 35.76 13.84 6.97
C GLY A 107 35.05 13.80 5.61
N THR A 108 33.92 13.08 5.49
CA THR A 108 33.10 13.12 4.26
C THR A 108 32.26 14.39 4.23
N PRO A 109 32.19 15.13 3.10
CA PRO A 109 31.31 16.30 2.97
C PRO A 109 29.86 15.93 3.28
N TRP A 110 29.21 16.73 4.13
CA TRP A 110 27.82 16.53 4.52
C TRP A 110 26.97 17.72 4.04
N PRO A 111 25.79 17.47 3.42
CA PRO A 111 25.17 16.18 3.17
C PRO A 111 25.81 15.42 1.98
N PRO A 112 25.71 14.08 1.94
CA PRO A 112 26.07 13.29 0.77
C PRO A 112 25.29 13.77 -0.46
N ALA A 113 25.92 13.65 -1.63
CA ALA A 113 25.28 13.96 -2.90
C ALA A 113 24.06 13.05 -3.11
N PRO A 114 22.95 13.56 -3.69
CA PRO A 114 21.81 12.74 -4.04
C PRO A 114 22.21 11.57 -4.94
N GLN A 115 21.75 10.37 -4.61
CA GLN A 115 21.96 9.17 -5.38
C GLN A 115 20.65 8.76 -6.05
N GLU A 116 20.66 8.69 -7.38
CA GLU A 116 19.56 8.08 -8.13
C GLU A 116 19.65 6.56 -8.05
N LEU A 117 18.52 5.96 -7.73
CA LEU A 117 18.36 4.53 -7.54
C LEU A 117 17.26 4.00 -8.46
N PHE A 118 17.49 2.84 -9.03
CA PHE A 118 16.48 2.05 -9.71
C PHE A 118 15.96 1.00 -8.74
N THR A 119 14.65 0.97 -8.55
CA THR A 119 14.03 0.09 -7.56
C THR A 119 13.09 -0.88 -8.27
N ARG A 120 13.12 -2.15 -7.88
CA ARG A 120 12.15 -3.15 -8.32
C ARG A 120 11.63 -3.92 -7.12
N LEU A 121 10.32 -3.93 -6.95
CA LEU A 121 9.60 -4.72 -5.96
C LEU A 121 8.73 -5.73 -6.72
N SER A 122 8.81 -7.00 -6.38
CA SER A 122 7.90 -8.03 -6.91
C SER A 122 7.41 -8.92 -5.80
N ALA A 123 6.24 -9.52 -6.00
CA ALA A 123 5.75 -10.53 -5.11
C ALA A 123 4.91 -11.60 -5.79
N ASP A 124 4.87 -12.75 -5.14
CA ASP A 124 4.25 -13.98 -5.59
C ASP A 124 3.81 -14.80 -4.37
N VAL A 125 2.82 -15.65 -4.57
CA VAL A 125 2.38 -16.61 -3.54
C VAL A 125 3.18 -17.90 -3.72
N ALA A 126 3.67 -18.48 -2.64
CA ALA A 126 4.35 -19.77 -2.63
C ALA A 126 3.52 -20.86 -3.32
N GLY A 127 4.04 -21.41 -4.42
CA GLY A 127 3.32 -22.41 -5.22
C GLY A 127 2.09 -21.86 -5.97
N GLY A 128 1.93 -20.53 -6.03
CA GLY A 128 0.80 -19.84 -6.65
C GLY A 128 1.22 -18.88 -7.77
N GLY A 129 0.36 -17.89 -8.01
CA GLY A 129 0.57 -16.86 -9.03
C GLY A 129 1.33 -15.63 -8.53
N SER A 130 1.75 -14.78 -9.46
CA SER A 130 2.33 -13.48 -9.13
C SER A 130 1.26 -12.51 -8.59
N LEU A 131 1.60 -11.79 -7.53
CA LEU A 131 0.79 -10.71 -6.95
C LEU A 131 1.03 -9.37 -7.67
N GLY A 132 2.11 -9.29 -8.45
CA GLY A 132 2.49 -8.12 -9.23
C GLY A 132 3.94 -7.72 -9.04
N ALA A 133 4.36 -6.75 -9.83
CA ALA A 133 5.67 -6.12 -9.74
C ALA A 133 5.59 -4.63 -10.03
N VAL A 134 6.37 -3.85 -9.32
CA VAL A 134 6.53 -2.41 -9.48
C VAL A 134 8.00 -2.10 -9.69
N SER A 135 8.28 -1.25 -10.67
CA SER A 135 9.62 -0.73 -10.88
C SER A 135 9.58 0.79 -11.00
N GLY A 136 10.63 1.45 -10.52
CA GLY A 136 10.64 2.89 -10.42
C GLY A 136 12.02 3.46 -10.18
N ARG A 137 12.05 4.78 -9.99
CA ARG A 137 13.24 5.52 -9.60
C ARG A 137 13.00 6.17 -8.24
N ALA A 138 14.03 6.14 -7.40
CA ALA A 138 14.04 6.81 -6.12
C ALA A 138 15.31 7.65 -6.00
N VAL A 139 15.21 8.84 -5.40
CA VAL A 139 16.38 9.66 -5.07
C VAL A 139 16.63 9.54 -3.58
N PHE A 140 17.80 9.00 -3.23
CA PHE A 140 18.24 8.88 -1.85
C PHE A 140 19.23 10.00 -1.52
N THR A 141 19.07 10.65 -0.37
CA THR A 141 20.01 11.66 0.13
C THR A 141 20.49 11.27 1.52
N VAL A 142 19.65 11.43 2.53
CA VAL A 142 19.99 11.18 3.94
C VAL A 142 18.87 10.53 4.73
N SER A 143 17.62 10.61 4.25
CA SER A 143 16.44 10.06 4.90
C SER A 143 16.08 8.70 4.34
N THR A 144 15.49 7.84 5.19
CA THR A 144 14.93 6.57 4.74
C THR A 144 13.88 6.80 3.66
N VAL A 145 14.04 6.14 2.52
CA VAL A 145 13.07 6.17 1.43
C VAL A 145 12.21 4.90 1.51
N ARG A 146 10.89 5.08 1.45
CA ARG A 146 9.93 3.99 1.34
C ARG A 146 9.45 3.89 -0.11
N VAL A 147 9.42 2.67 -0.63
CA VAL A 147 8.92 2.36 -1.97
C VAL A 147 7.75 1.41 -1.81
N ASP A 148 6.54 1.96 -1.82
CA ASP A 148 5.32 1.17 -1.85
C ASP A 148 5.12 0.57 -3.24
N GLY A 149 4.61 -0.66 -3.32
CA GLY A 149 4.41 -1.27 -4.64
C GLY A 149 3.23 -2.23 -4.73
N VAL A 150 3.22 -3.32 -3.98
CA VAL A 150 2.24 -4.39 -4.20
C VAL A 150 1.22 -4.39 -3.07
N THR A 151 -0.05 -4.22 -3.40
CA THR A 151 -1.17 -4.44 -2.48
C THR A 151 -2.06 -5.51 -3.08
N ALA A 152 -2.27 -6.61 -2.35
CA ALA A 152 -3.04 -7.73 -2.85
C ALA A 152 -3.80 -8.43 -1.72
N THR A 153 -4.88 -9.09 -2.09
CA THR A 153 -5.62 -9.99 -1.21
C THR A 153 -5.16 -11.42 -1.46
N VAL A 154 -4.82 -12.14 -0.40
CA VAL A 154 -4.29 -13.50 -0.47
C VAL A 154 -5.03 -14.43 0.48
N PRO A 155 -5.25 -15.70 0.12
CA PRO A 155 -5.92 -16.65 0.98
C PRO A 155 -5.14 -16.89 2.28
N CYS A 156 -5.85 -16.99 3.40
CA CYS A 156 -5.29 -17.35 4.70
C CYS A 156 -4.52 -18.68 4.63
N GLY A 157 -3.39 -18.75 5.33
CA GLY A 157 -2.50 -19.91 5.31
C GLY A 157 -1.53 -19.96 4.13
N SER A 158 -1.57 -18.97 3.22
CA SER A 158 -0.59 -18.83 2.15
C SER A 158 0.69 -18.16 2.66
N THR A 159 1.80 -18.41 1.97
CA THR A 159 3.07 -17.68 2.18
C THR A 159 3.30 -16.76 0.99
N VAL A 160 3.50 -15.47 1.26
CA VAL A 160 3.87 -14.48 0.25
C VAL A 160 5.39 -14.38 0.18
N HIS A 161 5.94 -14.63 -1.01
CA HIS A 161 7.33 -14.36 -1.34
C HIS A 161 7.41 -12.97 -1.94
N ALA A 162 8.25 -12.11 -1.38
CA ALA A 162 8.51 -10.79 -1.93
C ALA A 162 9.99 -10.56 -2.13
N SER A 163 10.34 -9.88 -3.22
CA SER A 163 11.71 -9.52 -3.55
C SER A 163 11.82 -8.01 -3.81
N PHE A 164 12.86 -7.40 -3.25
CA PHE A 164 13.16 -5.99 -3.46
C PHE A 164 14.62 -5.84 -3.90
N SER A 165 14.83 -5.25 -5.07
CA SER A 165 16.16 -4.89 -5.55
C SER A 165 16.32 -3.40 -5.73
N VAL A 166 17.45 -2.90 -5.27
CA VAL A 166 17.91 -1.54 -5.50
C VAL A 166 19.21 -1.61 -6.29
N GLU A 167 19.22 -0.91 -7.41
CA GLU A 167 20.33 -0.81 -8.33
C GLU A 167 20.76 0.66 -8.42
N SER A 168 22.05 0.89 -8.63
CA SER A 168 22.59 2.20 -8.97
C SER A 168 23.34 2.08 -10.28
N TYR A 169 23.63 3.21 -10.94
CA TYR A 169 24.31 3.22 -12.24
C TYR A 169 25.60 2.38 -12.30
N TRP A 170 26.30 2.18 -11.18
CA TRP A 170 27.57 1.44 -11.10
C TRP A 170 27.50 0.08 -10.38
N ARG A 171 26.36 -0.29 -9.78
CA ARG A 171 26.21 -1.57 -9.07
C ARG A 171 24.90 -2.22 -9.45
N GLY A 172 24.99 -3.44 -10.00
CA GLY A 172 23.84 -4.25 -10.41
C GLY A 172 22.93 -4.70 -9.26
N PRO A 173 21.77 -5.28 -9.60
CA PRO A 173 20.75 -5.65 -8.62
C PRO A 173 21.18 -6.87 -7.79
N ALA A 174 21.06 -6.77 -6.46
CA ALA A 174 21.33 -7.85 -5.52
C ALA A 174 20.13 -8.07 -4.59
N PRO A 175 19.00 -8.62 -5.09
CA PRO A 175 17.70 -8.59 -4.43
C PRO A 175 17.72 -9.13 -3.00
N VAL A 176 16.98 -8.46 -2.10
CA VAL A 176 16.64 -8.96 -0.77
C VAL A 176 15.25 -9.57 -0.83
N THR A 177 15.03 -10.66 -0.09
CA THR A 177 13.77 -11.40 -0.10
C THR A 177 13.18 -11.50 1.29
N VAL A 178 11.87 -11.69 1.36
CA VAL A 178 11.15 -12.03 2.58
C VAL A 178 10.01 -12.99 2.27
N ASP A 179 9.81 -13.93 3.19
CA ASP A 179 8.72 -14.88 3.16
C ASP A 179 7.78 -14.53 4.32
N VAL A 180 6.53 -14.21 3.98
CA VAL A 180 5.56 -13.72 4.95
C VAL A 180 4.36 -14.66 4.99
N PRO A 181 4.17 -15.42 6.08
CA PRO A 181 2.96 -16.21 6.24
C PRO A 181 1.77 -15.29 6.50
N VAL A 182 0.68 -15.49 5.76
CA VAL A 182 -0.58 -14.77 5.94
C VAL A 182 -1.42 -15.54 6.95
N VAL A 183 -1.47 -15.03 8.17
CA VAL A 183 -2.28 -15.60 9.26
C VAL A 183 -3.52 -14.73 9.45
N CYS A 184 -4.65 -15.32 9.07
CA CYS A 184 -5.99 -14.92 9.44
C CYS A 184 -6.68 -16.16 10.05
#